data_AF-A0A7C8IE06-F1
#
_entry.id   AF-A0A7C8IE06-F1
#
_cell.length_a   1.000
_cell.length_b   1.000
_cell.length_c   1.000
_cell.angle_alpha   90.00
_cell.angle_beta   90.00
_cell.angle_gamma   90.00
#
_symmetry.space_group_name_H-M   'P 1'
#
loop_
_entity.id
_entity.type
_entity.pdbx_description
1 polymer ?
#
loop_
_entity_poly.entity_id
_entity_poly.type
_entity_poly.pdbx_seq_one_letter_code
_entity_poly.pdbx_strand_id
1 'polypeptide(L)'
;MFSSFVLLLLFSISLSEVLQNPETLPGASLYFPGYDLLDVKSLEEEDVLYLRRRGDEPTECGSDCATFSGWQFPPGEVEDIQQDPDADEIVERHIVNRNGTLLTLERRGSPKRAKRPVYDFQDPLSPNEKTWFDFKNIGQMVKAKDENGNKRGYAVEHILEWHLLTDFLKEDAEKNGPASRCALFYSYFTKPVHIETNWNVNEPGKPPESRRVIRDEKRAIDWVVHQFPGIQRDSPFTYEFVIMQADVNGKKKDLWTASAPSLSPALNWDKNGVSQKNSANNFTMEWNMLNKYAKDKEVFYYEKNEGYLLGIKRFRDIVGLYKYHHDAHVNDILVAQLNRIGDAFEYLEKDVLPKMKFDGLPDYKYQDLRKQWLNFMSEHFKQAITKIEAWMAKFEPAMKELADGKRPKSYNGIEAREKRSPFKLELCARSSTDEVTERAKMALEAYEERGKWTNPLEDTETVDAKN
;
A
#
# COMPACT_ATOMS: atom_id res chain seq x y z
N MET A 1 -2.89 -13.11 60.57
CA MET A 1 -2.86 -13.77 59.25
C MET A 1 -4.19 -13.50 58.56
N PHE A 2 -4.30 -12.39 57.83
CA PHE A 2 -5.42 -12.15 56.91
C PHE A 2 -4.84 -12.24 55.50
N SER A 3 -5.20 -13.32 54.80
CA SER A 3 -4.81 -13.52 53.41
C SER A 3 -5.80 -12.76 52.52
N SER A 4 -5.30 -11.75 51.81
CA SER A 4 -6.05 -11.00 50.81
C SER A 4 -6.19 -11.86 49.56
N PHE A 5 -7.41 -12.30 49.26
CA PHE A 5 -7.78 -12.77 47.93
C PHE A 5 -8.07 -11.55 47.05
N VAL A 6 -7.08 -11.08 46.31
CA VAL A 6 -7.30 -10.16 45.19
C VAL A 6 -7.68 -11.02 43.99
N LEU A 7 -8.98 -11.08 43.71
CA LEU A 7 -9.54 -11.70 42.52
C LEU A 7 -9.25 -10.76 41.32
N LEU A 8 -8.08 -10.93 40.69
CA LEU A 8 -7.77 -10.33 39.39
C LEU A 8 -8.59 -11.07 38.33
N LEU A 9 -9.81 -10.59 38.07
CA LEU A 9 -10.55 -10.92 36.85
C LEU A 9 -9.88 -10.20 35.68
N LEU A 10 -8.85 -10.84 35.11
CA LEU A 10 -8.31 -10.52 33.80
C LEU A 10 -9.38 -10.87 32.76
N PHE A 11 -10.18 -9.87 32.36
CA PHE A 11 -10.93 -9.93 31.12
C PHE A 11 -9.94 -10.01 29.96
N SER A 12 -9.61 -11.24 29.57
CA SER A 12 -8.87 -11.55 28.35
C SER A 12 -9.86 -11.50 27.18
N ILE A 13 -10.37 -10.31 26.87
CA ILE A 13 -11.05 -10.09 25.60
C ILE A 13 -9.94 -9.91 24.58
N SER A 14 -9.86 -10.83 23.62
CA SER A 14 -8.83 -10.78 22.59
C SER A 14 -9.06 -9.53 21.75
N LEU A 15 -8.04 -8.68 21.59
CA LEU A 15 -8.07 -7.52 20.71
C LEU A 15 -8.41 -7.90 19.25
N SER A 16 -8.23 -9.18 18.89
CA SER A 16 -8.76 -9.71 17.63
C SER A 16 -10.27 -9.62 17.54
N GLU A 17 -11.04 -9.87 18.61
CA GLU A 17 -12.51 -9.81 18.60
C GLU A 17 -13.04 -8.38 18.44
N VAL A 18 -12.32 -7.37 18.95
CA VAL A 18 -12.67 -5.95 18.80
C VAL A 18 -12.39 -5.43 17.39
N LEU A 19 -11.37 -5.99 16.72
CA LEU A 19 -10.93 -5.62 15.37
C LEU A 19 -11.42 -6.60 14.28
N GLN A 20 -12.20 -7.61 14.65
CA GLN A 20 -12.82 -8.60 13.74
C GLN A 20 -14.33 -8.38 13.58
N ASN A 21 -14.93 -7.43 14.30
CA ASN A 21 -16.35 -7.17 14.12
C ASN A 21 -16.53 -6.44 12.76
N PRO A 22 -17.19 -7.06 11.75
CA PRO A 22 -17.30 -6.48 10.41
C PRO A 22 -18.09 -5.16 10.41
N GLU A 23 -18.93 -4.94 11.43
CA GLU A 23 -19.58 -3.66 11.67
C GLU A 23 -18.61 -2.58 12.17
N THR A 24 -17.43 -2.98 12.69
CA THR A 24 -16.49 -2.08 13.34
C THR A 24 -15.53 -1.32 12.43
N LEU A 25 -15.15 -1.99 11.36
CA LEU A 25 -14.28 -1.49 10.30
C LEU A 25 -14.76 -2.21 9.03
N PRO A 26 -15.18 -1.51 7.97
CA PRO A 26 -15.28 -2.12 6.66
C PRO A 26 -13.88 -2.61 6.28
N GLY A 27 -13.59 -3.89 6.53
CA GLY A 27 -12.24 -4.48 6.39
C GLY A 27 -11.53 -4.94 7.67
N ALA A 28 -12.24 -5.10 8.78
CA ALA A 28 -11.74 -5.67 10.04
C ALA A 28 -11.30 -7.16 9.92
N SER A 29 -10.04 -7.35 9.52
CA SER A 29 -9.18 -8.54 9.68
C SER A 29 -9.77 -9.94 9.40
N LEU A 30 -10.39 -10.15 8.26
CA LEU A 30 -10.20 -11.43 7.59
C LEU A 30 -8.89 -11.34 6.79
N TYR A 31 -7.81 -11.82 7.40
CA TYR A 31 -6.57 -12.06 6.67
C TYR A 31 -6.82 -13.24 5.74
N PHE A 32 -7.00 -12.95 4.46
CA PHE A 32 -7.02 -13.94 3.39
C PHE A 32 -5.61 -14.03 2.80
N PRO A 33 -4.80 -15.03 3.18
CA PRO A 33 -3.46 -15.19 2.60
C PRO A 33 -3.59 -15.29 1.08
N GLY A 34 -2.90 -14.40 0.35
CA GLY A 34 -2.99 -14.36 -1.11
C GLY A 34 -4.21 -13.65 -1.67
N TYR A 35 -4.94 -12.83 -0.90
CA TYR A 35 -6.02 -11.98 -1.41
C TYR A 35 -5.94 -10.56 -0.82
N ASP A 36 -6.40 -9.57 -1.58
CA ASP A 36 -6.74 -8.21 -1.14
C ASP A 36 -8.27 -8.13 -0.95
N LEU A 37 -8.72 -7.45 0.09
CA LEU A 37 -10.14 -7.16 0.28
C LEU A 37 -10.47 -5.87 -0.47
N LEU A 38 -11.37 -5.96 -1.45
CA LEU A 38 -11.81 -4.86 -2.28
C LEU A 38 -12.99 -4.11 -1.67
N ASP A 39 -13.97 -4.84 -1.15
CA ASP A 39 -15.21 -4.27 -0.62
C ASP A 39 -15.86 -5.24 0.38
N VAL A 40 -16.68 -4.70 1.28
CA VAL A 40 -17.49 -5.46 2.24
C VAL A 40 -18.90 -4.89 2.18
N LYS A 41 -19.87 -5.74 1.86
CA LYS A 41 -21.29 -5.35 1.88
C LYS A 41 -22.04 -6.22 2.87
N SER A 42 -22.70 -5.58 3.81
CA SER A 42 -23.72 -6.24 4.62
C SER A 42 -25.03 -6.23 3.85
N LEU A 43 -25.53 -7.41 3.51
CA LEU A 43 -26.88 -7.67 3.02
C LEU A 43 -27.75 -8.14 4.20
N GLU A 44 -29.07 -8.09 4.05
CA GLU A 44 -30.03 -8.29 5.15
C GLU A 44 -29.82 -9.58 5.95
N GLU A 45 -29.25 -10.64 5.35
CA GLU A 45 -28.96 -11.91 6.03
C GLU A 45 -27.49 -12.37 5.93
N GLU A 46 -26.61 -11.65 5.22
CA GLU A 46 -25.24 -12.10 4.99
C GLU A 46 -24.24 -10.95 4.71
N ASP A 47 -22.99 -11.12 5.15
CA ASP A 47 -21.88 -10.26 4.75
C ASP A 47 -21.21 -10.82 3.49
N VAL A 48 -21.18 -10.02 2.42
CA VAL A 48 -20.51 -10.33 1.16
C VAL A 48 -19.16 -9.64 1.11
N LEU A 49 -18.10 -10.44 1.03
CA LEU A 49 -16.72 -9.98 0.89
C LEU A 49 -16.30 -10.04 -0.57
N TYR A 50 -15.92 -8.90 -1.12
CA TYR A 50 -15.33 -8.84 -2.45
C TYR A 50 -13.82 -8.94 -2.29
N LEU A 51 -13.27 -10.10 -2.62
CA LEU A 51 -11.84 -10.38 -2.53
C LEU A 51 -11.23 -10.38 -3.93
N ARG A 52 -10.05 -9.80 -4.06
CA ARG A 52 -9.17 -9.92 -5.23
C ARG A 52 -8.04 -10.86 -4.88
N ARG A 53 -7.83 -11.92 -5.65
CA ARG A 53 -6.64 -12.76 -5.44
C ARG A 53 -5.39 -11.93 -5.74
N ARG A 54 -4.41 -11.98 -4.84
CA ARG A 54 -3.06 -11.50 -5.13
C ARG A 54 -2.49 -12.44 -6.17
N GLY A 55 -1.85 -11.88 -7.21
CA GLY A 55 -1.33 -12.67 -8.32
C GLY A 55 -0.50 -13.86 -7.82
N ASP A 56 -0.61 -14.98 -8.52
CA ASP A 56 0.24 -16.15 -8.27
C ASP A 56 1.70 -15.82 -8.57
N GLU A 57 2.64 -16.62 -8.04
CA GLU A 57 4.05 -16.53 -8.41
C GLU A 57 4.17 -16.58 -9.95
N PRO A 58 4.93 -15.65 -10.59
CA PRO A 58 5.08 -15.68 -12.03
C PRO A 58 5.80 -16.97 -12.41
N THR A 59 5.08 -17.92 -12.99
CA THR A 59 5.65 -19.19 -13.47
C THR A 59 6.36 -19.02 -14.80
N GLU A 60 6.06 -17.96 -15.55
CA GLU A 60 6.61 -17.71 -16.89
C GLU A 60 6.90 -16.21 -17.07
N CYS A 61 8.19 -15.85 -17.02
CA CYS A 61 8.64 -14.56 -17.54
C CYS A 61 8.69 -14.66 -19.08
N GLY A 62 8.32 -13.58 -19.79
CA GLY A 62 8.54 -13.49 -21.25
C GLY A 62 10.03 -13.45 -21.64
N SER A 63 10.38 -12.93 -22.81
CA SER A 63 11.75 -12.99 -23.38
C SER A 63 12.79 -12.17 -22.63
N ASP A 64 12.32 -11.28 -21.74
CA ASP A 64 13.13 -10.45 -20.89
C ASP A 64 12.50 -10.31 -19.50
N CYS A 65 13.19 -10.82 -18.47
CA CYS A 65 12.77 -10.73 -17.08
C CYS A 65 12.60 -9.29 -16.56
N ALA A 66 13.07 -8.28 -17.29
CA ALA A 66 12.83 -6.87 -16.98
C ALA A 66 11.47 -6.36 -17.49
N THR A 67 10.97 -6.84 -18.62
CA THR A 67 9.93 -6.12 -19.39
C THR A 67 8.49 -6.31 -18.94
N PHE A 68 8.24 -7.15 -17.94
CA PHE A 68 6.86 -7.41 -17.53
C PHE A 68 6.69 -7.64 -16.03
N SER A 69 5.46 -7.46 -15.53
CA SER A 69 5.16 -7.53 -14.10
C SER A 69 5.29 -8.95 -13.58
N GLY A 70 5.72 -9.09 -12.32
CA GLY A 70 5.72 -10.39 -11.65
C GLY A 70 4.31 -10.87 -11.28
N TRP A 71 3.30 -9.99 -11.38
CA TRP A 71 1.93 -10.31 -11.06
C TRP A 71 1.20 -10.84 -12.30
N GLN A 72 0.88 -12.13 -12.30
CA GLN A 72 -0.06 -12.72 -13.24
C GLN A 72 -1.44 -12.77 -12.58
N PHE A 73 -2.45 -12.18 -13.22
CA PHE A 73 -3.85 -12.33 -12.82
C PHE A 73 -4.45 -13.53 -13.58
N PRO A 74 -5.20 -14.43 -12.92
CA PRO A 74 -5.86 -15.55 -13.59
C PRO A 74 -6.72 -15.09 -14.78
N PRO A 75 -6.81 -15.88 -15.87
CA PRO A 75 -7.76 -15.63 -16.95
C PRO A 75 -9.20 -15.62 -16.41
N GLY A 76 -9.83 -14.45 -16.36
CA GLY A 76 -11.17 -14.22 -15.78
C GLY A 76 -11.20 -13.08 -14.75
N GLU A 77 -10.18 -12.94 -13.90
CA GLU A 77 -10.12 -11.85 -12.91
C GLU A 77 -9.76 -10.49 -13.55
N VAL A 78 -9.10 -10.53 -14.70
CA VAL A 78 -8.84 -9.34 -15.51
C VAL A 78 -10.16 -8.67 -15.91
N GLU A 79 -11.26 -9.39 -16.09
CA GLU A 79 -12.57 -8.79 -16.45
C GLU A 79 -13.23 -8.06 -15.27
N ASP A 80 -13.04 -8.54 -14.03
CA ASP A 80 -13.56 -7.90 -12.82
C ASP A 80 -12.67 -6.73 -12.35
N ILE A 81 -11.36 -6.82 -12.53
CA ILE A 81 -10.42 -5.69 -12.36
C ILE A 81 -10.59 -4.68 -13.51
N GLN A 82 -11.08 -5.12 -14.67
CA GLN A 82 -11.54 -4.29 -15.79
C GLN A 82 -12.98 -3.78 -15.63
N GLN A 83 -13.53 -3.67 -14.42
CA GLN A 83 -14.61 -2.69 -14.17
C GLN A 83 -14.05 -1.24 -14.17
N ASP A 84 -13.55 -0.97 -15.36
CA ASP A 84 -13.35 0.18 -16.21
C ASP A 84 -12.83 1.52 -15.65
N PRO A 85 -11.62 1.97 -16.06
CA PRO A 85 -11.21 3.35 -15.90
C PRO A 85 -12.01 4.35 -16.77
N ASP A 86 -12.74 3.87 -17.79
CA ASP A 86 -13.52 4.67 -18.76
C ASP A 86 -14.90 4.05 -19.07
N ALA A 87 -15.47 3.16 -18.23
CA ALA A 87 -16.87 2.78 -18.42
C ALA A 87 -17.62 4.03 -18.02
N ASP A 88 -18.12 4.73 -19.02
CA ASP A 88 -19.47 5.23 -18.98
C ASP A 88 -20.33 4.07 -18.47
N GLU A 89 -20.41 3.93 -17.14
CA GLU A 89 -21.39 3.09 -16.47
C GLU A 89 -22.70 3.68 -16.94
N ILE A 90 -23.25 3.16 -18.04
CA ILE A 90 -24.57 3.50 -18.51
C ILE A 90 -25.45 2.94 -17.40
N VAL A 91 -25.76 3.80 -16.43
CA VAL A 91 -26.76 3.47 -15.42
C VAL A 91 -28.08 3.45 -16.17
N GLU A 92 -28.44 2.29 -16.70
CA GLU A 92 -29.74 2.06 -17.31
C GLU A 92 -30.78 2.12 -16.19
N ARG A 93 -31.40 3.29 -16.04
CA ARG A 93 -32.48 3.46 -15.08
C ARG A 93 -33.78 3.02 -15.75
N HIS A 94 -34.21 1.80 -15.45
CA HIS A 94 -35.51 1.31 -15.89
C HIS A 94 -36.62 1.99 -15.08
N ILE A 95 -37.30 2.98 -15.67
CA ILE A 95 -38.52 3.54 -15.10
C ILE A 95 -39.67 2.62 -15.50
N VAL A 96 -40.12 1.81 -14.55
CA VAL A 96 -41.29 0.93 -14.73
C VAL A 96 -42.50 1.63 -14.12
N ASN A 97 -43.57 1.77 -14.89
CA ASN A 97 -44.83 2.30 -14.36
C ASN A 97 -45.56 1.26 -13.48
N ARG A 98 -46.63 1.69 -12.79
CA ARG A 98 -47.45 0.79 -11.94
C ARG A 98 -48.06 -0.42 -12.66
N ASN A 99 -48.07 -0.43 -13.99
CA ASN A 99 -48.60 -1.51 -14.82
C ASN A 99 -47.49 -2.39 -15.43
N GLY A 100 -46.23 -2.25 -15.00
CA GLY A 100 -45.12 -3.06 -15.50
C GLY A 100 -44.59 -2.62 -16.88
N THR A 101 -45.05 -1.49 -17.42
CA THR A 101 -44.58 -0.99 -18.73
C THR A 101 -43.33 -0.14 -18.55
N LEU A 102 -42.27 -0.47 -19.30
CA LEU A 102 -41.02 0.28 -19.36
C LEU A 102 -41.26 1.63 -20.08
N LEU A 103 -41.15 2.75 -19.38
CA LEU A 103 -41.56 4.06 -19.92
C LEU A 103 -40.45 4.75 -20.73
N THR A 104 -39.18 4.68 -20.33
CA THR A 104 -38.07 5.23 -21.11
C THR A 104 -36.71 4.70 -20.62
N LEU A 105 -35.77 4.51 -21.54
CA LEU A 105 -34.33 4.38 -21.25
C LEU A 105 -33.73 5.79 -21.15
N GLU A 106 -33.64 6.36 -19.95
CA GLU A 106 -32.82 7.56 -19.75
C GLU A 106 -31.35 7.14 -19.69
N ARG A 107 -30.63 7.28 -20.81
CA ARG A 107 -29.16 7.34 -20.79
C ARG A 107 -28.74 8.71 -20.27
N ARG A 108 -28.69 8.87 -18.94
CA ARG A 108 -27.95 10.02 -18.38
C ARG A 108 -26.48 9.77 -18.66
N GLY A 109 -25.85 10.65 -19.43
CA GLY A 109 -24.40 10.67 -19.53
C GLY A 109 -23.84 10.77 -18.13
N SER A 110 -23.06 9.77 -17.72
CA SER A 110 -22.40 9.77 -16.43
C SER A 110 -21.57 11.06 -16.33
N PRO A 111 -21.67 11.82 -15.23
CA PRO A 111 -20.81 12.99 -15.07
C PRO A 111 -19.37 12.51 -15.27
N LYS A 112 -18.64 13.17 -16.18
CA LYS A 112 -17.25 12.82 -16.49
C LYS A 112 -16.49 12.76 -15.17
N ARG A 113 -16.17 11.54 -14.71
CA ARG A 113 -15.38 11.35 -13.50
C ARG A 113 -14.03 12.00 -13.75
N ALA A 114 -13.49 12.72 -12.76
CA ALA A 114 -12.14 13.23 -12.86
C ALA A 114 -11.21 12.04 -13.15
N LYS A 115 -10.37 12.17 -14.19
CA LYS A 115 -9.41 11.13 -14.52
C LYS A 115 -8.45 10.98 -13.35
N ARG A 116 -8.37 9.76 -12.81
CA ARG A 116 -7.43 9.46 -11.72
C ARG A 116 -6.00 9.52 -12.26
N PRO A 117 -5.04 10.07 -11.49
CA PRO A 117 -3.62 9.93 -11.80
C PRO A 117 -3.24 8.45 -11.96
N VAL A 118 -2.43 8.15 -12.97
CA VAL A 118 -1.90 6.81 -13.20
C VAL A 118 -0.38 6.87 -13.11
N TYR A 119 0.19 6.29 -12.07
CA TYR A 119 1.63 6.24 -11.84
C TYR A 119 2.22 4.93 -12.36
N ASP A 120 3.08 5.03 -13.37
CA ASP A 120 3.84 3.91 -13.93
C ASP A 120 5.15 4.44 -14.59
N PHE A 121 5.99 3.50 -15.00
CA PHE A 121 7.03 3.68 -16.01
C PHE A 121 6.39 3.77 -17.40
N GLN A 122 6.95 4.59 -18.30
CA GLN A 122 6.27 4.97 -19.55
C GLN A 122 5.98 3.79 -20.50
N ASP A 123 7.01 3.01 -20.84
CA ASP A 123 6.87 1.83 -21.70
C ASP A 123 7.53 0.63 -21.05
N PRO A 124 6.76 -0.36 -20.56
CA PRO A 124 7.33 -1.53 -19.90
C PRO A 124 8.08 -2.46 -20.85
N LEU A 125 7.83 -2.38 -22.17
CA LEU A 125 8.42 -3.25 -23.19
C LEU A 125 9.72 -2.69 -23.78
N SER A 126 10.14 -1.50 -23.36
CA SER A 126 11.33 -0.81 -23.87
C SER A 126 12.42 -0.69 -22.79
N PRO A 127 12.94 -1.81 -22.26
CA PRO A 127 13.87 -1.82 -21.13
C PRO A 127 15.23 -1.21 -21.44
N ASN A 128 15.52 -0.99 -22.72
CA ASN A 128 16.74 -0.37 -23.23
C ASN A 128 16.57 1.15 -23.43
N GLU A 129 15.42 1.73 -23.08
CA GLU A 129 15.17 3.17 -23.16
C GLU A 129 15.18 3.83 -21.78
N LYS A 130 15.70 5.07 -21.68
CA LYS A 130 15.74 5.83 -20.41
C LYS A 130 14.35 6.02 -19.80
N THR A 131 13.33 6.15 -20.64
CA THR A 131 11.91 6.30 -20.26
C THR A 131 11.36 5.12 -19.45
N TRP A 132 11.97 3.93 -19.56
CA TRP A 132 11.63 2.76 -18.75
C TRP A 132 11.98 2.92 -17.27
N PHE A 133 12.86 3.87 -16.93
CA PHE A 133 13.29 4.20 -15.56
C PHE A 133 12.64 5.48 -15.01
N ASP A 134 11.78 6.12 -15.80
CA ASP A 134 11.09 7.37 -15.45
C ASP A 134 9.69 7.06 -14.88
N PHE A 135 9.61 6.89 -13.56
CA PHE A 135 8.35 6.68 -12.86
C PHE A 135 7.62 8.01 -12.63
N LYS A 136 6.43 8.16 -13.18
CA LYS A 136 5.64 9.39 -13.08
C LYS A 136 4.17 9.15 -13.35
N ASN A 137 3.36 10.20 -13.20
CA ASN A 137 1.99 10.18 -13.70
C ASN A 137 1.97 10.16 -15.24
N ILE A 138 1.55 9.04 -15.84
CA ILE A 138 1.41 8.83 -17.27
C ILE A 138 -0.02 9.07 -17.79
N GLY A 139 -0.95 9.44 -16.89
CA GLY A 139 -2.31 9.87 -17.20
C GLY A 139 -3.28 8.77 -17.66
N GLN A 140 -2.76 7.63 -18.13
CA GLN A 140 -3.57 6.47 -18.53
C GLN A 140 -2.78 5.17 -18.34
N MET A 141 -3.48 4.07 -18.08
CA MET A 141 -2.85 2.75 -17.97
C MET A 141 -2.26 2.32 -19.32
N VAL A 142 -1.04 1.80 -19.27
CA VAL A 142 -0.38 1.14 -20.40
C VAL A 142 -1.17 -0.09 -20.81
N LYS A 143 -1.56 -0.15 -22.08
CA LYS A 143 -2.33 -1.26 -22.69
C LYS A 143 -1.44 -2.33 -23.34
N ALA A 144 -0.12 -2.16 -23.30
CA ALA A 144 0.84 -3.09 -23.85
C ALA A 144 0.69 -4.48 -23.21
N LYS A 145 0.92 -5.51 -24.03
CA LYS A 145 0.94 -6.91 -23.62
C LYS A 145 2.35 -7.46 -23.80
N ASP A 146 2.77 -8.34 -22.90
CA ASP A 146 3.99 -9.11 -23.13
C ASP A 146 3.81 -10.14 -24.26
N GLU A 147 4.87 -10.87 -24.57
CA GLU A 147 4.86 -11.93 -25.59
C GLU A 147 3.90 -13.09 -25.29
N ASN A 148 3.54 -13.29 -24.02
CA ASN A 148 2.60 -14.30 -23.56
C ASN A 148 1.16 -13.76 -23.57
N GLY A 149 0.95 -12.51 -23.98
CA GLY A 149 -0.36 -11.86 -24.02
C GLY A 149 -0.83 -11.31 -22.68
N ASN A 150 0.01 -11.36 -21.64
CA ASN A 150 -0.31 -10.83 -20.32
C ASN A 150 -0.35 -9.30 -20.35
N LYS A 151 -1.26 -8.70 -19.60
CA LYS A 151 -1.42 -7.24 -19.49
C LYS A 151 -0.69 -6.68 -18.27
N ARG A 152 -0.15 -5.46 -18.39
CA ARG A 152 0.45 -4.74 -17.26
C ARG A 152 -0.53 -4.67 -16.08
N GLY A 153 -0.09 -5.14 -14.91
CA GLY A 153 -0.88 -5.10 -13.68
C GLY A 153 -0.93 -3.72 -13.04
N TYR A 154 -2.14 -3.30 -12.63
CA TYR A 154 -2.40 -2.07 -11.91
C TYR A 154 -3.30 -2.32 -10.72
N ALA A 155 -3.20 -1.44 -9.73
CA ALA A 155 -4.11 -1.42 -8.59
C ALA A 155 -4.53 0.01 -8.26
N VAL A 156 -5.75 0.16 -7.75
CA VAL A 156 -6.24 1.42 -7.18
C VAL A 156 -5.71 1.52 -5.76
N GLU A 157 -5.05 2.62 -5.45
CA GLU A 157 -4.30 2.78 -4.21
C GLU A 157 -4.75 3.99 -3.43
N HIS A 158 -4.81 3.80 -2.11
CA HIS A 158 -4.78 4.91 -1.18
C HIS A 158 -3.38 5.53 -1.18
N ILE A 159 -3.31 6.86 -1.11
CA ILE A 159 -2.03 7.55 -0.93
C ILE A 159 -1.50 7.27 0.48
N LEU A 160 -2.28 7.59 1.51
CA LEU A 160 -2.05 7.16 2.89
C LEU A 160 -2.56 5.74 3.12
N GLU A 161 -1.70 4.88 3.63
CA GLU A 161 -2.05 3.50 3.97
C GLU A 161 -3.01 3.43 5.16
N TRP A 162 -4.17 2.78 5.00
CA TRP A 162 -5.16 2.65 6.07
C TRP A 162 -4.63 1.88 7.29
N HIS A 163 -3.71 0.92 7.07
CA HIS A 163 -3.15 0.11 8.15
C HIS A 163 -2.33 0.94 9.15
N LEU A 164 -1.86 2.13 8.76
CA LEU A 164 -1.15 3.04 9.67
C LEU A 164 -2.04 3.53 10.82
N LEU A 165 -3.36 3.64 10.62
CA LEU A 165 -4.29 3.89 11.72
C LEU A 165 -4.30 2.71 12.71
N THR A 166 -4.22 1.48 12.19
CA THR A 166 -4.15 0.29 13.05
C THR A 166 -2.84 0.25 13.83
N ASP A 167 -1.72 0.57 13.19
CA ASP A 167 -0.41 0.60 13.83
C ASP A 167 -0.32 1.70 14.89
N PHE A 168 -0.91 2.88 14.63
CA PHE A 168 -1.07 3.94 15.61
C PHE A 168 -1.74 3.45 16.90
N LEU A 169 -2.79 2.63 16.80
CA LEU A 169 -3.46 2.08 17.99
C LEU A 169 -2.63 1.00 18.68
N LYS A 170 -1.93 0.16 17.92
CA LYS A 170 -1.19 -1.01 18.43
C LYS A 170 0.13 -0.67 19.11
N GLU A 171 0.93 0.23 18.52
CA GLU A 171 2.26 0.56 19.06
C GLU A 171 2.20 1.11 20.49
N ASP A 172 1.08 1.76 20.83
CA ASP A 172 0.86 2.31 22.16
C ASP A 172 0.39 1.23 23.16
N ALA A 173 -0.35 0.22 22.67
CA ALA A 173 -0.79 -0.91 23.50
C ALA A 173 0.39 -1.70 24.07
N GLU A 174 1.42 -1.94 23.25
CA GLU A 174 2.63 -2.66 23.65
C GLU A 174 3.41 -1.92 24.75
N LYS A 175 3.38 -0.58 24.75
CA LYS A 175 4.14 0.27 25.68
C LYS A 175 3.38 0.59 26.95
N ASN A 176 2.08 0.89 26.83
CA ASN A 176 1.29 1.51 27.90
C ASN A 176 0.21 0.59 28.48
N GLY A 177 -0.01 -0.61 27.91
CA GLY A 177 -0.94 -1.61 28.43
C GLY A 177 -2.35 -1.04 28.68
N PRO A 178 -2.90 -1.10 29.91
CA PRO A 178 -4.23 -0.56 30.22
C PRO A 178 -4.36 0.97 30.06
N ALA A 179 -3.26 1.72 30.05
CA ALA A 179 -3.25 3.16 29.82
C ALA A 179 -3.09 3.53 28.33
N SER A 180 -3.13 2.55 27.44
CA SER A 180 -2.88 2.77 26.02
C SER A 180 -4.03 3.43 25.27
N ARG A 181 -3.72 4.01 24.10
CA ARG A 181 -4.68 4.45 23.08
C ARG A 181 -5.68 3.34 22.75
N CYS A 182 -5.23 2.09 22.68
CA CYS A 182 -6.11 0.96 22.43
C CYS A 182 -7.21 0.84 23.50
N ALA A 183 -6.84 0.91 24.78
CA ALA A 183 -7.80 0.89 25.89
C ALA A 183 -8.72 2.12 25.86
N LEU A 184 -8.17 3.32 25.60
CA LEU A 184 -8.94 4.56 25.44
C LEU A 184 -10.00 4.42 24.33
N PHE A 185 -9.62 3.91 23.17
CA PHE A 185 -10.51 3.76 22.03
C PHE A 185 -11.59 2.72 22.31
N TYR A 186 -11.23 1.61 22.96
CA TYR A 186 -12.21 0.63 23.40
C TYR A 186 -13.24 1.23 24.36
N SER A 187 -12.80 2.03 25.33
CA SER A 187 -13.69 2.66 26.31
C SER A 187 -14.61 3.72 25.72
N TYR A 188 -14.08 4.60 24.86
CA TYR A 188 -14.80 5.82 24.42
C TYR A 188 -15.15 5.82 22.94
N PHE A 189 -14.28 5.33 22.06
CA PHE A 189 -14.45 5.46 20.60
C PHE A 189 -15.28 4.33 19.98
N THR A 190 -15.52 3.25 20.70
CA THR A 190 -16.47 2.19 20.28
C THR A 190 -17.92 2.55 20.61
N LYS A 191 -18.16 3.68 21.29
CA LYS A 191 -19.50 4.09 21.71
C LYS A 191 -20.20 4.85 20.58
N PRO A 192 -21.52 4.65 20.41
CA PRO A 192 -22.30 5.40 19.45
C PRO A 192 -22.37 6.87 19.85
N VAL A 193 -22.14 7.75 18.88
CA VAL A 193 -22.09 9.20 19.04
C VAL A 193 -22.95 9.86 17.94
N HIS A 194 -23.46 11.05 18.24
CA HIS A 194 -24.02 11.94 17.23
C HIS A 194 -22.89 12.79 16.65
N ILE A 195 -22.74 12.77 15.32
CA ILE A 195 -21.77 13.56 14.59
C ILE A 195 -22.52 14.63 13.79
N GLU A 196 -22.15 15.88 14.01
CA GLU A 196 -22.59 17.01 13.22
C GLU A 196 -21.40 17.93 12.94
N THR A 197 -20.96 17.97 11.69
CA THR A 197 -19.75 18.68 11.28
C THR A 197 -19.76 18.99 9.79
N ASN A 198 -18.67 19.53 9.25
CA ASN A 198 -18.52 19.81 7.82
C ASN A 198 -17.26 19.13 7.27
N TRP A 199 -17.38 18.49 6.11
CA TRP A 199 -16.25 18.08 5.31
C TRP A 199 -15.81 19.21 4.39
N ASN A 200 -14.53 19.58 4.48
CA ASN A 200 -13.90 20.46 3.51
C ASN A 200 -13.35 19.60 2.37
N VAL A 201 -13.96 19.75 1.19
CA VAL A 201 -13.64 18.97 -0.01
C VAL A 201 -12.97 19.90 -1.01
N ASN A 202 -11.76 19.55 -1.45
CA ASN A 202 -11.00 20.35 -2.40
C ASN A 202 -10.63 19.49 -3.61
N GLU A 203 -11.64 19.18 -4.43
CA GLU A 203 -11.46 18.37 -5.62
C GLU A 203 -10.74 19.16 -6.73
N PRO A 204 -9.68 18.62 -7.35
CA PRO A 204 -8.97 19.29 -8.43
C PRO A 204 -9.91 19.76 -9.56
N GLY A 205 -9.80 21.04 -9.91
CA GLY A 205 -10.63 21.65 -10.96
C GLY A 205 -12.04 22.02 -10.52
N LYS A 206 -12.39 21.88 -9.24
CA LYS A 206 -13.64 22.39 -8.65
C LYS A 206 -13.34 23.42 -7.57
N PRO A 207 -14.27 24.36 -7.32
CA PRO A 207 -14.15 25.26 -6.17
C PRO A 207 -14.23 24.44 -4.87
N PRO A 208 -13.49 24.84 -3.81
CA PRO A 208 -13.60 24.22 -2.49
C PRO A 208 -15.06 24.20 -2.01
N GLU A 209 -15.48 23.06 -1.48
CA GLU A 209 -16.86 22.83 -1.04
C GLU A 209 -16.86 22.40 0.42
N SER A 210 -17.70 23.04 1.23
CA SER A 210 -18.01 22.59 2.59
C SER A 210 -19.29 21.79 2.57
N ARG A 211 -19.21 20.49 2.86
CA ARG A 211 -20.37 19.59 2.91
C ARG A 211 -20.75 19.32 4.36
N ARG A 212 -21.96 19.71 4.76
CA ARG A 212 -22.49 19.35 6.08
C ARG A 212 -22.70 17.85 6.16
N VAL A 213 -22.21 17.26 7.24
CA VAL A 213 -22.32 15.84 7.53
C VAL A 213 -23.03 15.69 8.87
N ILE A 214 -24.12 14.93 8.84
CA ILE A 214 -24.86 14.52 10.03
C ILE A 214 -24.89 13.00 10.03
N ARG A 215 -24.44 12.37 11.12
CA ARG A 215 -24.50 10.92 11.31
C ARG A 215 -24.98 10.64 12.73
N ASP A 216 -26.09 9.93 12.82
CA ASP A 216 -26.64 9.47 14.09
C ASP A 216 -26.12 8.05 14.41
N GLU A 217 -25.88 7.79 15.70
CA GLU A 217 -25.63 6.45 16.25
C GLU A 217 -24.44 5.68 15.65
N LYS A 218 -23.44 6.39 15.10
CA LYS A 218 -22.18 5.79 14.60
C LYS A 218 -21.15 5.71 15.72
N ARG A 219 -20.26 4.71 15.69
CA ARG A 219 -19.18 4.66 16.68
C ARG A 219 -18.23 5.83 16.44
N ALA A 220 -17.68 6.42 17.51
CA ALA A 220 -16.79 7.57 17.37
C ALA A 220 -15.61 7.28 16.42
N ILE A 221 -15.07 6.06 16.44
CA ILE A 221 -14.01 5.63 15.53
C ILE A 221 -14.42 5.65 14.05
N ASP A 222 -15.70 5.44 13.73
CA ASP A 222 -16.19 5.47 12.35
C ASP A 222 -16.01 6.85 11.74
N TRP A 223 -16.13 7.90 12.57
CA TRP A 223 -15.89 9.26 12.12
C TRP A 223 -14.45 9.45 11.65
N VAL A 224 -13.48 8.88 12.35
CA VAL A 224 -12.06 8.91 11.97
C VAL A 224 -11.83 8.12 10.69
N VAL A 225 -12.40 6.92 10.60
CA VAL A 225 -12.27 6.03 9.43
C VAL A 225 -12.87 6.66 8.18
N HIS A 226 -13.99 7.38 8.30
CA HIS A 226 -14.62 8.09 7.17
C HIS A 226 -13.80 9.26 6.63
N GLN A 227 -12.69 9.63 7.27
CA GLN A 227 -11.75 10.59 6.72
C GLN A 227 -10.80 9.97 5.70
N PHE A 228 -10.71 8.65 5.60
CA PHE A 228 -9.99 8.00 4.49
C PHE A 228 -10.85 8.03 3.22
N PRO A 229 -10.24 8.13 2.02
CA PRO A 229 -10.95 7.87 0.78
C PRO A 229 -11.59 6.49 0.79
N GLY A 230 -12.88 6.41 0.46
CA GLY A 230 -13.65 5.17 0.44
C GLY A 230 -14.28 4.93 -0.94
N ILE A 231 -14.64 3.67 -1.22
CA ILE A 231 -15.27 3.26 -2.49
C ILE A 231 -16.79 3.50 -2.49
N GLN A 232 -17.39 3.72 -1.31
CA GLN A 232 -18.83 4.04 -1.22
C GLN A 232 -19.14 5.30 -2.03
N ARG A 233 -20.29 5.29 -2.73
CA ARG A 233 -20.81 6.39 -3.56
C ARG A 233 -20.85 7.76 -2.84
N ASP A 234 -20.76 7.75 -1.51
CA ASP A 234 -20.88 8.92 -0.65
C ASP A 234 -19.53 9.46 -0.13
N SER A 235 -18.39 8.80 -0.41
CA SER A 235 -17.09 9.36 -0.01
C SER A 235 -16.79 10.60 -0.85
N PRO A 236 -16.62 11.79 -0.24
CA PRO A 236 -16.31 13.00 -0.99
C PRO A 236 -14.87 13.01 -1.52
N PHE A 237 -14.03 12.08 -1.06
CA PHE A 237 -12.58 12.03 -1.31
C PHE A 237 -12.21 11.00 -2.39
N THR A 238 -13.17 10.53 -3.20
CA THR A 238 -12.90 9.53 -4.26
C THR A 238 -11.91 10.00 -5.33
N TYR A 239 -11.67 11.32 -5.44
CA TYR A 239 -10.66 11.91 -6.32
C TYR A 239 -9.22 11.76 -5.79
N GLU A 240 -9.06 11.37 -4.51
CA GLU A 240 -7.75 11.20 -3.86
C GLU A 240 -7.14 9.81 -4.13
N PHE A 241 -7.86 8.91 -4.80
CA PHE A 241 -7.33 7.63 -5.25
C PHE A 241 -6.42 7.80 -6.47
N VAL A 242 -5.32 7.05 -6.47
CA VAL A 242 -4.43 6.92 -7.63
C VAL A 242 -4.48 5.52 -8.18
N ILE A 243 -4.06 5.35 -9.43
CA ILE A 243 -3.77 4.04 -10.00
C ILE A 243 -2.26 3.88 -10.03
N MET A 244 -1.75 2.78 -9.48
CA MET A 244 -0.32 2.50 -9.44
C MET A 244 -0.02 1.15 -10.06
N GLN A 245 1.14 1.03 -10.70
CA GLN A 245 1.66 -0.25 -11.15
C GLN A 245 1.84 -1.24 -9.97
N ALA A 246 1.39 -2.48 -10.17
CA ALA A 246 1.24 -3.46 -9.09
C ALA A 246 2.54 -3.85 -8.36
N ASP A 247 3.68 -3.96 -9.07
CA ASP A 247 4.95 -4.31 -8.44
C ASP A 247 5.45 -3.18 -7.52
N VAL A 248 5.34 -1.92 -7.97
CA VAL A 248 5.71 -0.74 -7.17
C VAL A 248 4.77 -0.62 -5.96
N ASN A 249 3.47 -0.87 -6.16
CA ASN A 249 2.51 -0.84 -5.07
C ASN A 249 2.80 -1.89 -3.99
N GLY A 250 3.15 -3.12 -4.40
CA GLY A 250 3.57 -4.16 -3.44
C GLY A 250 4.73 -3.69 -2.55
N LYS A 251 5.66 -2.91 -3.10
CA LYS A 251 6.79 -2.32 -2.35
C LYS A 251 6.40 -1.14 -1.47
N LYS A 252 5.38 -0.38 -1.83
CA LYS A 252 4.81 0.67 -1.00
C LYS A 252 4.31 0.10 0.33
N LYS A 253 3.56 -1.00 0.30
CA LYS A 253 3.12 -1.67 1.53
C LYS A 253 4.29 -2.09 2.44
N ASP A 254 5.31 -2.73 1.86
CA ASP A 254 6.50 -3.16 2.60
C ASP A 254 7.24 -1.97 3.23
N LEU A 255 7.21 -0.80 2.57
CA LEU A 255 7.82 0.43 3.05
C LEU A 255 7.17 0.91 4.36
N TRP A 256 5.84 1.01 4.37
CA TRP A 256 5.04 1.51 5.49
C TRP A 256 4.88 0.53 6.66
N THR A 257 5.14 -0.76 6.43
CA THR A 257 5.06 -1.76 7.50
C THR A 257 6.25 -1.62 8.47
N ALA A 258 5.99 -1.15 9.69
CA ALA A 258 7.01 -0.94 10.73
C ALA A 258 7.75 -2.23 11.13
N SER A 259 7.04 -3.36 11.18
CA SER A 259 7.62 -4.66 11.55
C SER A 259 8.59 -5.23 10.51
N ALA A 260 8.62 -4.68 9.29
CA ALA A 260 9.57 -5.07 8.26
C ALA A 260 10.85 -4.22 8.41
N PRO A 261 11.98 -4.78 8.91
CA PRO A 261 13.21 -4.00 9.13
C PRO A 261 13.91 -3.59 7.81
N SER A 262 13.45 -4.10 6.67
CA SER A 262 14.05 -3.90 5.35
C SER A 262 13.02 -4.17 4.25
N LEU A 263 13.17 -3.50 3.10
CA LEU A 263 12.38 -3.77 1.88
C LEU A 263 12.78 -5.09 1.19
N SER A 264 13.97 -5.61 1.51
CA SER A 264 14.35 -6.99 1.23
C SER A 264 13.95 -7.88 2.41
N PRO A 265 13.21 -8.98 2.18
CA PRO A 265 13.01 -9.97 3.23
C PRO A 265 14.35 -10.59 3.66
N ALA A 266 14.48 -10.91 4.95
CA ALA A 266 15.69 -11.50 5.49
C ALA A 266 15.91 -12.90 4.91
N LEU A 267 17.12 -13.17 4.43
CA LEU A 267 17.57 -14.51 4.08
C LEU A 267 17.77 -15.31 5.36
N ASN A 268 17.09 -16.45 5.50
CA ASN A 268 17.24 -17.32 6.66
C ASN A 268 17.85 -18.66 6.24
N TRP A 269 19.16 -18.81 6.43
CA TRP A 269 19.89 -20.04 6.14
C TRP A 269 19.66 -21.06 7.27
N ASP A 270 18.65 -21.91 7.15
CA ASP A 270 18.64 -23.14 7.93
C ASP A 270 19.71 -24.09 7.38
N LYS A 271 20.44 -24.73 8.30
CA LYS A 271 21.79 -25.28 8.06
C LYS A 271 21.92 -26.39 7.01
N ASN A 272 20.90 -26.78 6.25
CA ASN A 272 21.01 -27.77 5.17
C ASN A 272 19.87 -27.65 4.12
N GLY A 273 19.30 -26.46 3.91
CA GLY A 273 18.27 -26.27 2.88
C GLY A 273 17.83 -24.82 2.74
N VAL A 274 17.08 -24.53 1.68
CA VAL A 274 16.35 -23.27 1.51
C VAL A 274 15.00 -23.46 2.23
N SER A 275 14.81 -22.80 3.38
CA SER A 275 13.49 -22.76 4.05
C SER A 275 12.36 -22.33 3.09
N GLN A 276 11.10 -22.67 3.39
CA GLN A 276 9.94 -22.19 2.60
C GLN A 276 9.92 -20.66 2.49
N LYS A 277 10.39 -19.97 3.53
CA LYS A 277 10.59 -18.52 3.55
C LYS A 277 11.67 -18.08 2.56
N ASN A 278 12.73 -18.88 2.37
CA ASN A 278 13.75 -18.60 1.37
C ASN A 278 13.30 -18.91 -0.07
N SER A 279 12.44 -19.89 -0.30
CA SER A 279 11.85 -20.11 -1.64
C SER A 279 11.02 -18.90 -2.07
N ALA A 280 10.27 -18.29 -1.14
CA ALA A 280 9.64 -16.99 -1.37
C ALA A 280 10.67 -15.84 -1.54
N ASN A 281 11.90 -15.99 -1.02
CA ASN A 281 13.02 -15.05 -1.15
C ASN A 281 13.91 -15.27 -2.39
N ASN A 282 13.55 -16.20 -3.29
CA ASN A 282 14.11 -16.26 -4.65
C ASN A 282 14.11 -14.90 -5.34
N PHE A 283 13.22 -14.04 -4.86
CA PHE A 283 13.00 -12.69 -5.27
C PHE A 283 13.59 -11.66 -4.29
N THR A 284 14.76 -11.93 -3.70
CA THR A 284 15.53 -10.91 -2.98
C THR A 284 16.54 -10.21 -3.87
N MET A 285 16.78 -8.94 -3.59
CA MET A 285 17.79 -8.15 -4.31
C MET A 285 19.19 -8.75 -4.14
N GLU A 286 19.48 -9.28 -2.95
CA GLU A 286 20.73 -9.96 -2.61
C GLU A 286 21.05 -11.13 -3.54
N TRP A 287 20.06 -11.96 -3.87
CA TRP A 287 20.26 -13.12 -4.74
C TRP A 287 20.33 -12.72 -6.21
N ASN A 288 19.46 -11.81 -6.61
CA ASN A 288 19.43 -11.26 -7.96
C ASN A 288 20.75 -10.60 -8.36
N MET A 289 21.36 -9.84 -7.45
CA MET A 289 22.68 -9.22 -7.66
C MET A 289 23.82 -10.24 -7.80
N LEU A 290 23.59 -11.52 -7.50
CA LEU A 290 24.54 -12.62 -7.69
C LEU A 290 24.09 -13.62 -8.76
N ASN A 291 23.01 -13.30 -9.48
CA ASN A 291 22.40 -14.17 -10.48
C ASN A 291 21.97 -15.53 -9.91
N LYS A 292 21.50 -15.55 -8.65
CA LYS A 292 21.06 -16.77 -7.93
C LYS A 292 19.54 -16.86 -7.88
N TYR A 293 19.03 -18.08 -7.76
CA TYR A 293 17.63 -18.41 -7.43
C TYR A 293 17.59 -19.74 -6.67
N ALA A 294 16.51 -20.03 -5.94
CA ALA A 294 16.31 -21.33 -5.31
C ALA A 294 15.19 -22.10 -6.00
N LYS A 295 15.28 -23.42 -5.97
CA LYS A 295 14.20 -24.30 -6.40
C LYS A 295 14.31 -25.59 -5.59
N ASP A 296 13.20 -26.20 -5.19
CA ASP A 296 13.21 -27.51 -4.51
C ASP A 296 14.17 -27.60 -3.30
N LYS A 297 14.27 -26.50 -2.54
CA LYS A 297 15.16 -26.29 -1.40
C LYS A 297 16.67 -26.21 -1.71
N GLU A 298 17.05 -26.15 -2.98
CA GLU A 298 18.44 -26.05 -3.45
C GLU A 298 18.73 -24.67 -4.07
N VAL A 299 19.99 -24.25 -4.03
CA VAL A 299 20.46 -22.98 -4.62
C VAL A 299 21.01 -23.22 -6.01
N PHE A 300 20.54 -22.43 -6.96
CA PHE A 300 20.96 -22.45 -8.35
C PHE A 300 21.45 -21.07 -8.80
N TYR A 301 22.03 -21.05 -9.99
CA TYR A 301 22.44 -19.83 -10.68
C TYR A 301 21.74 -19.80 -12.02
N TYR A 302 21.26 -18.64 -12.41
CA TYR A 302 20.79 -18.45 -13.76
C TYR A 302 21.95 -18.62 -14.76
N GLU A 303 21.62 -19.10 -15.95
CA GLU A 303 22.61 -19.39 -16.98
C GLU A 303 23.17 -18.13 -17.63
N LYS A 304 22.33 -17.10 -17.80
CA LYS A 304 22.67 -15.84 -18.47
C LYS A 304 22.64 -14.71 -17.45
N ASN A 305 21.81 -13.70 -17.66
CA ASN A 305 21.79 -12.46 -16.89
C ASN A 305 20.46 -12.19 -16.16
N GLU A 306 19.58 -13.18 -16.10
CA GLU A 306 18.21 -13.10 -15.58
C GLU A 306 18.14 -12.44 -14.20
N GLY A 307 18.95 -12.92 -13.25
CA GLY A 307 18.97 -12.40 -11.89
C GLY A 307 19.43 -10.95 -11.85
N TYR A 308 20.44 -10.59 -12.66
CA TYR A 308 20.87 -9.19 -12.76
C TYR A 308 19.77 -8.29 -13.30
N LEU A 309 19.04 -8.71 -14.33
CA LEU A 309 17.93 -7.96 -14.91
C LEU A 309 16.79 -7.78 -13.90
N LEU A 310 16.41 -8.85 -13.19
CA LEU A 310 15.42 -8.77 -12.11
C LEU A 310 15.89 -7.83 -10.99
N GLY A 311 17.19 -7.83 -10.69
CA GLY A 311 17.78 -6.93 -9.71
C GLY A 311 17.75 -5.46 -10.16
N ILE A 312 18.10 -5.17 -11.41
CA ILE A 312 17.98 -3.83 -12.01
C ILE A 312 16.52 -3.36 -11.98
N LYS A 313 15.58 -4.22 -12.38
CA LYS A 313 14.14 -3.93 -12.32
C LYS A 313 13.70 -3.56 -10.91
N ARG A 314 14.11 -4.31 -9.89
CA ARG A 314 13.75 -3.99 -8.50
C ARG A 314 14.37 -2.70 -8.01
N PHE A 315 15.64 -2.46 -8.32
CA PHE A 315 16.27 -1.20 -7.97
C PHE A 315 15.51 -0.02 -8.58
N ARG A 316 15.12 -0.13 -9.85
CA ARG A 316 14.22 0.81 -10.52
C ARG A 316 12.87 0.94 -9.80
N ASP A 317 12.21 -0.16 -9.46
CA ASP A 317 10.90 -0.14 -8.79
C ASP A 317 10.97 0.63 -7.45
N ILE A 318 12.06 0.46 -6.68
CA ILE A 318 12.29 1.22 -5.44
C ILE A 318 12.60 2.70 -5.70
N VAL A 319 13.41 3.02 -6.71
CA VAL A 319 13.63 4.42 -7.12
C VAL A 319 12.32 5.08 -7.58
N GLY A 320 11.47 4.33 -8.30
CA GLY A 320 10.15 4.79 -8.72
C GLY A 320 9.23 5.07 -7.53
N LEU A 321 9.20 4.19 -6.53
CA LEU A 321 8.47 4.40 -5.27
C LEU A 321 8.97 5.64 -4.53
N TYR A 322 10.28 5.90 -4.51
CA TYR A 322 10.86 7.11 -3.93
C TYR A 322 10.38 8.37 -4.67
N LYS A 323 10.44 8.36 -6.01
CA LYS A 323 9.96 9.45 -6.86
C LYS A 323 8.45 9.70 -6.69
N TYR A 324 7.66 8.64 -6.54
CA TYR A 324 6.22 8.73 -6.27
C TYR A 324 5.92 9.54 -5.01
N HIS A 325 6.61 9.26 -3.90
CA HIS A 325 6.42 10.01 -2.66
C HIS A 325 7.03 11.41 -2.69
N HIS A 326 7.83 11.74 -3.71
CA HIS A 326 8.33 13.09 -3.95
C HIS A 326 7.42 13.91 -4.88
N ASP A 327 6.44 13.27 -5.55
CA ASP A 327 5.50 13.96 -6.42
C ASP A 327 4.64 14.96 -5.61
N ALA A 328 4.55 16.19 -6.10
CA ALA A 328 3.85 17.27 -5.41
C ALA A 328 2.36 16.97 -5.21
N HIS A 329 1.69 16.38 -6.21
CA HIS A 329 0.28 16.04 -6.10
C HIS A 329 0.04 14.93 -5.07
N VAL A 330 0.92 13.93 -5.04
CA VAL A 330 0.88 12.86 -4.02
C VAL A 330 1.07 13.46 -2.62
N ASN A 331 2.04 14.35 -2.44
CA ASN A 331 2.31 15.00 -1.16
C ASN A 331 1.17 15.89 -0.69
N ASP A 332 0.57 16.68 -1.59
CA ASP A 332 -0.58 17.53 -1.25
C ASP A 332 -1.76 16.71 -0.71
N ILE A 333 -2.11 15.62 -1.38
CA ILE A 333 -3.20 14.74 -0.93
C ILE A 333 -2.83 14.04 0.36
N LEU A 334 -1.58 13.58 0.50
CA LEU A 334 -1.11 12.92 1.71
C LEU A 334 -1.23 13.83 2.93
N VAL A 335 -0.77 15.09 2.82
CA VAL A 335 -0.91 16.09 3.90
C VAL A 335 -2.38 16.39 4.21
N ALA A 336 -3.23 16.49 3.19
CA ALA A 336 -4.66 16.68 3.37
C ALA A 336 -5.31 15.51 4.15
N GLN A 337 -4.96 14.26 3.81
CA GLN A 337 -5.43 13.05 4.51
C GLN A 337 -4.99 13.04 5.97
N LEU A 338 -3.71 13.32 6.23
CA LEU A 338 -3.14 13.33 7.57
C LEU A 338 -3.83 14.36 8.47
N ASN A 339 -3.99 15.58 7.97
CA ASN A 339 -4.65 16.66 8.70
C ASN A 339 -6.11 16.35 8.96
N ARG A 340 -6.84 15.85 7.96
CA ARG A 340 -8.26 15.53 8.10
C ARG A 340 -8.52 14.44 9.15
N ILE A 341 -7.67 13.43 9.22
CA ILE A 341 -7.72 12.41 10.28
C ILE A 341 -7.42 13.04 11.65
N GLY A 342 -6.37 13.87 11.74
CA GLY A 342 -6.05 14.61 12.96
C GLY A 342 -7.19 15.52 13.44
N ASP A 343 -7.86 16.22 12.52
CA ASP A 343 -9.00 17.09 12.81
C ASP A 343 -10.22 16.30 13.27
N ALA A 344 -10.44 15.10 12.73
CA ALA A 344 -11.49 14.21 13.22
C ALA A 344 -11.23 13.76 14.66
N PHE A 345 -9.99 13.47 15.03
CA PHE A 345 -9.65 13.22 16.43
C PHE A 345 -9.94 14.43 17.31
N GLU A 346 -9.46 15.60 16.91
CA GLU A 346 -9.65 16.85 17.66
C GLU A 346 -11.13 17.17 17.91
N TYR A 347 -11.95 17.05 16.86
CA TYR A 347 -13.40 17.24 16.95
C TYR A 347 -14.05 16.28 17.96
N LEU A 348 -13.69 14.99 17.91
CA LEU A 348 -14.25 14.01 18.84
C LEU A 348 -13.87 14.34 20.28
N GLU A 349 -12.61 14.71 20.54
CA GLU A 349 -12.14 14.99 21.89
C GLU A 349 -12.63 16.31 22.48
N LYS A 350 -12.84 17.34 21.65
CA LYS A 350 -13.29 18.66 22.12
C LYS A 350 -14.81 18.81 22.13
N ASP A 351 -15.48 18.31 21.09
CA ASP A 351 -16.87 18.65 20.83
C ASP A 351 -17.86 17.51 21.12
N VAL A 352 -17.40 16.25 21.11
CA VAL A 352 -18.31 15.09 21.20
C VAL A 352 -18.16 14.37 22.54
N LEU A 353 -17.00 13.75 22.80
CA LEU A 353 -16.79 12.86 23.94
C LEU A 353 -16.99 13.53 25.32
N PRO A 354 -16.57 14.79 25.56
CA PRO A 354 -16.78 15.44 26.86
C PRO A 354 -18.25 15.70 27.22
N LYS A 355 -19.14 15.73 26.23
CA LYS A 355 -20.57 16.01 26.43
C LYS A 355 -21.36 14.74 26.74
N MET A 356 -20.73 13.57 26.63
CA MET A 356 -21.36 12.28 26.85
C MET A 356 -21.19 11.81 28.29
N LYS A 357 -22.16 11.02 28.75
CA LYS A 357 -22.04 10.25 29.99
C LYS A 357 -21.92 8.78 29.63
N PHE A 358 -20.82 8.18 30.06
CA PHE A 358 -20.50 6.78 29.78
C PHE A 358 -20.68 5.97 31.06
N ASP A 359 -21.61 5.02 31.05
CA ASP A 359 -21.91 4.20 32.23
C ASP A 359 -20.66 3.42 32.69
N GLY A 360 -20.32 3.57 33.96
CA GLY A 360 -19.17 2.89 34.57
C GLY A 360 -17.80 3.43 34.15
N LEU A 361 -17.73 4.51 33.36
CA LEU A 361 -16.49 5.16 32.95
C LEU A 361 -16.41 6.59 33.53
N PRO A 362 -15.19 7.08 33.83
CA PRO A 362 -15.02 8.47 34.20
C PRO A 362 -15.33 9.40 33.01
N ASP A 363 -15.55 10.69 33.31
CA ASP A 363 -15.68 11.71 32.28
C ASP A 363 -14.43 11.72 31.38
N TYR A 364 -14.66 11.88 30.07
CA TYR A 364 -13.58 11.89 29.08
C TYR A 364 -12.62 13.05 29.36
N LYS A 365 -11.32 12.76 29.30
CA LYS A 365 -10.25 13.75 29.43
C LYS A 365 -9.52 13.87 28.11
N TYR A 366 -9.41 15.08 27.59
CA TYR A 366 -8.62 15.41 26.39
C TYR A 366 -7.20 14.80 26.49
N GLN A 367 -6.81 14.06 25.45
CA GLN A 367 -5.53 13.37 25.28
C GLN A 367 -4.67 13.95 24.16
N ASP A 368 -5.19 14.90 23.36
CA ASP A 368 -4.46 15.49 22.22
C ASP A 368 -4.09 14.44 21.15
N LEU A 369 -5.07 13.61 20.79
CA LEU A 369 -4.94 12.54 19.79
C LEU A 369 -4.58 13.09 18.42
N ARG A 370 -4.97 14.33 18.08
CA ARG A 370 -4.50 15.02 16.87
C ARG A 370 -2.98 15.11 16.85
N LYS A 371 -2.37 15.69 17.88
CA LYS A 371 -0.91 15.82 17.96
C LYS A 371 -0.24 14.45 18.02
N GLN A 372 -0.80 13.51 18.78
CA GLN A 372 -0.27 12.15 18.83
C GLN A 372 -0.26 11.48 17.45
N TRP A 373 -1.32 11.62 16.67
CA TRP A 373 -1.43 11.09 15.31
C TRP A 373 -0.40 11.72 14.36
N LEU A 374 -0.29 13.06 14.35
CA LEU A 374 0.67 13.75 13.49
C LEU A 374 2.11 13.43 13.86
N ASN A 375 2.43 13.35 15.16
CA ASN A 375 3.76 12.93 15.63
C ASN A 375 4.06 11.49 15.22
N PHE A 376 3.11 10.57 15.40
CA PHE A 376 3.25 9.18 14.95
C PHE A 376 3.55 9.13 13.46
N MET A 377 2.78 9.84 12.65
CA MET A 377 2.96 9.87 11.20
C MET A 377 4.30 10.49 10.81
N SER A 378 4.72 11.58 11.45
CA SER A 378 6.02 12.22 11.22
C SER A 378 7.18 11.25 11.47
N GLU A 379 7.14 10.51 12.58
CA GLU A 379 8.16 9.50 12.88
C GLU A 379 8.12 8.33 11.89
N HIS A 380 6.93 7.87 11.49
CA HIS A 380 6.78 6.83 10.46
C HIS A 380 7.31 7.26 9.09
N PHE A 381 7.13 8.53 8.68
CA PHE A 381 7.75 9.08 7.48
C PHE A 381 9.28 9.04 7.58
N LYS A 382 9.85 9.52 8.68
CA LYS A 382 11.31 9.49 8.88
C LYS A 382 11.87 8.07 8.81
N GLN A 383 11.16 7.11 9.41
CA GLN A 383 11.53 5.69 9.35
C GLN A 383 11.43 5.14 7.92
N ALA A 384 10.35 5.43 7.19
CA ALA A 384 10.17 5.01 5.81
C ALA A 384 11.27 5.58 4.90
N ILE A 385 11.56 6.88 4.99
CA ILE A 385 12.64 7.56 4.24
C ILE A 385 13.99 6.90 4.56
N THR A 386 14.32 6.75 5.85
CA THR A 386 15.57 6.12 6.28
C THR A 386 15.69 4.69 5.74
N LYS A 387 14.61 3.92 5.80
CA LYS A 387 14.55 2.53 5.36
C LYS A 387 14.76 2.40 3.84
N ILE A 388 14.09 3.21 3.03
CA ILE A 388 14.25 3.16 1.57
C ILE A 388 15.63 3.66 1.13
N GLU A 389 16.15 4.71 1.77
CA GLU A 389 17.49 5.24 1.47
C GLU A 389 18.59 4.27 1.87
N ALA A 390 18.49 3.66 3.06
CA ALA A 390 19.41 2.60 3.48
C ALA A 390 19.37 1.40 2.53
N TRP A 391 18.19 1.01 2.04
CA TRP A 391 18.06 -0.06 1.06
C TRP A 391 18.73 0.30 -0.27
N MET A 392 18.51 1.50 -0.81
CA MET A 392 19.13 1.91 -2.06
C MET A 392 20.66 2.04 -1.92
N ALA A 393 21.13 2.69 -0.86
CA ALA A 393 22.56 2.86 -0.58
C ALA A 393 23.27 1.51 -0.37
N LYS A 394 22.58 0.54 0.23
CA LYS A 394 23.05 -0.84 0.35
C LYS A 394 23.35 -1.40 -1.06
N PHE A 395 22.42 -1.36 -2.01
CA PHE A 395 22.60 -2.01 -3.32
C PHE A 395 23.30 -1.18 -4.40
N GLU A 396 23.47 0.12 -4.19
CA GLU A 396 24.14 1.04 -5.13
C GLU A 396 25.53 0.53 -5.58
N PRO A 397 26.44 0.01 -4.72
CA PRO A 397 27.74 -0.49 -5.16
C PRO A 397 27.64 -1.66 -6.15
N ALA A 398 26.68 -2.58 -5.94
CA ALA A 398 26.47 -3.71 -6.85
C ALA A 398 25.94 -3.23 -8.21
N MET A 399 25.07 -2.21 -8.21
CA MET A 399 24.61 -1.57 -9.44
C MET A 399 25.76 -0.87 -10.19
N LYS A 400 26.68 -0.21 -9.48
CA LYS A 400 27.91 0.38 -10.07
C LYS A 400 28.79 -0.69 -10.71
N GLU A 401 28.97 -1.84 -10.06
CA GLU A 401 29.70 -2.95 -10.69
C GLU A 401 29.05 -3.42 -11.99
N LEU A 402 27.72 -3.57 -12.03
CA LEU A 402 27.01 -3.95 -13.26
C LEU A 402 27.16 -2.90 -14.37
N ALA A 403 27.07 -1.61 -14.01
CA ALA A 403 27.24 -0.47 -14.91
C ALA A 403 28.68 -0.33 -15.46
N ASP A 404 29.67 -0.86 -14.73
CA ASP A 404 31.07 -0.97 -15.16
C ASP A 404 31.34 -2.20 -16.06
N GLY A 405 30.32 -3.01 -16.37
CA GLY A 405 30.51 -4.29 -17.07
C GLY A 405 31.04 -5.42 -16.19
N LYS A 406 31.17 -5.20 -14.88
CA LYS A 406 31.58 -6.22 -13.91
C LYS A 406 30.36 -7.02 -13.45
N ARG A 407 30.60 -8.09 -12.69
CA ARG A 407 29.58 -8.95 -12.10
C ARG A 407 29.86 -9.08 -10.61
N PRO A 408 28.92 -8.68 -9.73
CA PRO A 408 29.11 -8.77 -8.29
C PRO A 408 29.50 -10.18 -7.87
N LYS A 409 30.64 -10.30 -7.17
CA LYS A 409 31.20 -11.60 -6.77
C LYS A 409 30.70 -12.07 -5.41
N SER A 410 30.31 -11.15 -4.54
CA SER A 410 29.77 -11.43 -3.20
C SER A 410 28.95 -10.25 -2.71
N TYR A 411 28.07 -10.50 -1.73
CA TYR A 411 27.29 -9.46 -1.10
C TYR A 411 26.93 -9.87 0.34
N ASN A 412 27.24 -9.03 1.34
CA ASN A 412 26.89 -9.20 2.77
C ASN A 412 26.80 -10.66 3.27
N GLY A 413 27.92 -11.38 3.31
CA GLY A 413 27.96 -12.75 3.86
C GLY A 413 27.50 -13.85 2.90
N ILE A 414 27.29 -13.55 1.62
CA ILE A 414 27.00 -14.54 0.59
C ILE A 414 28.27 -14.85 -0.21
N GLU A 415 28.71 -16.10 -0.14
CA GLU A 415 29.90 -16.58 -0.83
C GLU A 415 29.70 -16.64 -2.36
N ALA A 416 30.83 -16.50 -3.05
CA ALA A 416 30.93 -16.52 -4.51
C ALA A 416 30.53 -17.88 -5.10
N ARG A 417 30.37 -17.92 -6.42
CA ARG A 417 30.00 -19.10 -7.19
C ARG A 417 31.00 -20.24 -7.04
N GLU A 418 30.74 -21.18 -6.12
CA GLU A 418 31.45 -22.46 -6.08
C GLU A 418 30.76 -23.48 -7.01
N LYS A 419 31.31 -23.59 -8.23
CA LYS A 419 31.01 -24.60 -9.26
C LYS A 419 29.61 -24.53 -9.89
N ARG A 420 29.56 -24.90 -11.19
CA ARG A 420 28.33 -24.91 -12.01
C ARG A 420 27.43 -26.05 -11.54
N SER A 421 26.18 -25.74 -11.20
CA SER A 421 25.13 -26.76 -11.03
C SER A 421 24.94 -27.52 -12.35
N PRO A 422 24.72 -28.85 -12.32
CA PRO A 422 24.45 -29.65 -13.51
C PRO A 422 23.02 -29.45 -14.06
N PHE A 423 22.12 -28.82 -13.30
CA PHE A 423 20.76 -28.56 -13.74
C PHE A 423 20.69 -27.26 -14.54
N LYS A 424 20.27 -27.42 -15.80
CA LYS A 424 20.04 -26.33 -16.74
C LYS A 424 18.58 -25.93 -16.70
N LEU A 425 18.31 -24.71 -16.23
CA LEU A 425 17.03 -24.05 -16.43
C LEU A 425 17.29 -22.86 -17.35
N GLU A 426 16.87 -23.00 -18.61
CA GLU A 426 16.71 -21.84 -19.48
C GLU A 426 15.45 -21.11 -19.02
N LEU A 427 15.61 -20.01 -18.29
CA LEU A 427 14.51 -19.09 -18.00
C LEU A 427 14.80 -17.76 -18.69
N CYS A 428 13.92 -17.37 -19.61
CA CYS A 428 13.36 -16.03 -19.80
C CYS A 428 14.24 -14.77 -19.99
N ALA A 429 15.58 -14.83 -20.09
CA ALA A 429 16.34 -13.64 -20.53
C ALA A 429 17.31 -13.93 -21.68
N ARG A 430 17.17 -13.19 -22.78
CA ARG A 430 18.14 -13.20 -23.89
C ARG A 430 19.09 -12.00 -23.88
N SER A 431 19.09 -11.18 -22.82
CA SER A 431 19.90 -9.95 -22.82
C SER A 431 21.40 -10.24 -22.73
N SER A 432 22.13 -9.54 -23.58
CA SER A 432 23.59 -9.53 -23.62
C SER A 432 24.20 -8.88 -22.37
N THR A 433 25.50 -9.11 -22.17
CA THR A 433 26.26 -8.41 -21.12
C THR A 433 26.18 -6.90 -21.26
N ASP A 434 26.23 -6.40 -22.50
CA ASP A 434 26.19 -4.97 -22.80
C ASP A 434 24.83 -4.36 -22.43
N GLU A 435 23.73 -5.04 -22.73
CA GLU A 435 22.39 -4.59 -22.33
C GLU A 435 22.22 -4.50 -20.81
N VAL A 436 22.73 -5.49 -20.05
CA VAL A 436 22.72 -5.43 -18.58
C VAL A 436 23.46 -4.20 -18.09
N THR A 437 24.62 -3.92 -18.69
CA THR A 437 25.47 -2.80 -18.34
C THR A 437 24.81 -1.47 -18.64
N GLU A 438 24.23 -1.29 -19.83
CA GLU A 438 23.52 -0.06 -20.18
C GLU A 438 22.28 0.15 -19.30
N ARG A 439 21.52 -0.91 -18.99
CA ARG A 439 20.38 -0.82 -18.08
C ARG A 439 20.78 -0.47 -16.65
N ALA A 440 21.90 -1.01 -16.18
CA ALA A 440 22.43 -0.65 -14.86
C ALA A 440 22.87 0.82 -14.81
N LYS A 441 23.46 1.36 -15.89
CA LYS A 441 23.77 2.79 -16.01
C LYS A 441 22.51 3.65 -15.94
N MET A 442 21.47 3.31 -16.70
CA MET A 442 20.20 4.05 -16.67
C MET A 442 19.50 3.99 -15.30
N ALA A 443 19.56 2.84 -14.62
CA ALA A 443 19.07 2.73 -13.25
C ALA A 443 19.83 3.61 -12.26
N LEU A 444 21.16 3.69 -12.38
CA LEU A 444 21.99 4.56 -11.54
C LEU A 444 21.74 6.04 -11.84
N GLU A 445 21.60 6.41 -13.11
CA GLU A 445 21.24 7.77 -13.51
C GLU A 445 19.88 8.15 -12.90
N ALA A 446 18.87 7.30 -13.00
CA ALA A 446 17.56 7.53 -12.38
C ALA A 446 17.63 7.63 -10.84
N TYR A 447 18.53 6.88 -10.21
CA TYR A 447 18.83 6.98 -8.78
C TYR A 447 19.48 8.31 -8.44
N GLU A 448 20.49 8.77 -9.19
CA GLU A 448 21.15 10.05 -8.98
C GLU A 448 20.18 11.24 -9.18
N GLU A 449 19.26 11.12 -10.14
CA GLU A 449 18.20 12.09 -10.44
C GLU A 449 16.98 12.01 -9.49
N ARG A 450 16.96 11.11 -8.50
CA ARG A 450 15.76 10.85 -7.67
C ARG A 450 15.29 12.03 -6.82
N GLY A 451 16.14 13.03 -6.62
CA GLY A 451 15.87 14.16 -5.71
C GLY A 451 16.02 13.79 -4.23
N LYS A 452 15.49 14.64 -3.36
CA LYS A 452 15.47 14.44 -1.91
C LYS A 452 14.02 14.34 -1.44
N TRP A 453 13.64 13.19 -0.90
CA TRP A 453 12.36 13.01 -0.25
C TRP A 453 12.43 13.56 1.18
N THR A 454 11.69 14.64 1.44
CA THR A 454 11.53 15.23 2.78
C THR A 454 10.25 14.74 3.42
N ASN A 455 10.22 14.72 4.75
CA ASN A 455 9.00 14.40 5.48
C ASN A 455 7.99 15.54 5.26
N PRO A 456 6.79 15.25 4.70
CA PRO A 456 5.82 16.29 4.36
C PRO A 456 5.22 17.01 5.58
N LEU A 457 5.45 16.49 6.80
CA LEU A 457 5.03 17.12 8.05
C LEU A 457 6.11 18.00 8.70
N GLU A 458 7.37 17.99 8.23
CA GLU A 458 8.45 18.81 8.83
C GLU A 458 8.13 20.31 8.80
N ASP A 459 7.45 20.78 7.75
CA ASP A 459 7.07 22.20 7.63
C ASP A 459 5.81 22.54 8.46
N THR A 460 5.00 21.55 8.81
CA THR A 460 3.70 21.76 9.49
C THR A 460 3.85 22.09 10.98
N GLU A 461 4.92 21.64 11.64
CA GLU A 461 5.20 21.91 13.06
C GLU A 461 5.45 23.41 13.34
N THR A 462 5.76 24.20 12.31
CA THR A 462 5.99 25.66 12.47
C THR A 462 4.71 26.50 12.49
N VAL A 463 3.56 25.94 12.11
CA VAL A 463 2.31 26.71 11.97
C VAL A 463 1.52 26.75 13.28
N ASP A 464 1.53 25.68 14.07
CA ASP A 464 0.76 25.59 15.32
C ASP A 464 1.40 26.32 16.52
N ALA A 465 2.63 26.84 16.38
CA ALA A 465 3.29 27.63 17.42
C ALA A 465 2.90 29.13 17.42
N LYS A 466 2.00 29.56 16.52
CA LYS A 466 1.67 30.99 16.33
C LYS A 466 0.19 31.37 16.45
N ASN A 467 -0.71 30.44 16.80
CA ASN A 467 -2.13 30.75 17.02
C ASN A 467 -2.55 30.50 18.47
#